data_AF-A0A6N4TMS9-F1
#
_entry.id   AF-A0A6N4TMS9-F1
#
_cell.length_a   1.000
_cell.length_b   1.000
_cell.length_c   1.000
_cell.angle_alpha   90.00
_cell.angle_beta   90.00
_cell.angle_gamma   90.00
#
_symmetry.space_group_name_H-M   'P 1'
#
loop_
_entity.id
_entity.type
_entity.pdbx_description
1 polymer ?
#
loop_
_entity_poly.entity_id
_entity_poly.type
_entity_poly.pdbx_seq_one_letter_code
_entity_poly.pdbx_strand_id
1 'polypeptide(L)' 'MESNVIKNIIMAILFFVFLGMIIVAQRTVSLTNLGIEIVGLAGLLTLLYIYNRKYK' A
#
# COMPACT_ATOMS: atom_id res chain seq x y z
N MET A 1 -20.41 -13.72 3.88
CA MET A 1 -20.10 -13.17 2.54
C MET A 1 -19.71 -11.69 2.62
N GLU A 2 -20.51 -10.85 3.28
CA GLU A 2 -20.28 -9.40 3.48
C GLU A 2 -18.86 -9.01 3.95
N SER A 3 -18.31 -9.67 4.97
CA SER A 3 -17.02 -9.29 5.59
C SER A 3 -15.82 -9.43 4.66
N ASN A 4 -15.86 -10.36 3.69
CA ASN A 4 -14.76 -10.56 2.75
C ASN A 4 -14.75 -9.50 1.65
N VAL A 5 -15.93 -9.01 1.26
CA VAL A 5 -16.07 -7.90 0.29
C VAL A 5 -15.55 -6.61 0.91
N ILE A 6 -15.96 -6.30 2.14
CA ILE A 6 -15.49 -5.11 2.86
C ILE A 6 -13.96 -5.13 3.03
N LYS A 7 -13.38 -6.27 3.43
CA LYS A 7 -11.92 -6.43 3.54
C LYS A 7 -11.21 -6.18 2.21
N ASN A 8 -11.73 -6.72 1.11
CA ASN A 8 -11.15 -6.52 -0.22
C ASN A 8 -11.22 -5.04 -0.66
N ILE A 9 -12.32 -4.35 -0.38
CA ILE A 9 -12.47 -2.91 -0.66
C ILE A 9 -11.44 -2.11 0.13
N ILE A 10 -11.28 -2.40 1.43
CA ILE A 10 -10.27 -1.74 2.27
C ILE A 10 -8.86 -1.97 1.71
N MET A 11 -8.53 -3.20 1.32
CA MET A 11 -7.23 -3.51 0.72
C MET A 11 -6.98 -2.74 -0.57
N ALA A 12 -8.00 -2.60 -1.43
CA ALA A 12 -7.90 -1.82 -2.66
C ALA A 12 -7.68 -0.32 -2.39
N ILE A 13 -8.41 0.27 -1.43
CA ILE A 13 -8.21 1.67 -1.03
C ILE A 13 -6.79 1.87 -0.48
N LEU A 14 -6.33 1.00 0.42
CA LEU A 14 -4.99 1.07 0.98
C LEU A 14 -3.90 0.95 -0.10
N PHE A 15 -4.11 0.09 -1.11
CA PHE A 15 -3.20 -0.02 -2.24
C PHE A 15 -3.00 1.33 -2.95
N PHE A 16 -4.10 2.04 -3.28
CA PHE A 16 -4.01 3.34 -3.93
C PHE A 16 -3.44 4.43 -3.01
N VAL A 17 -3.68 4.36 -1.70
CA VAL A 17 -3.07 5.28 -0.73
C VAL A 17 -1.55 5.12 -0.69
N PHE A 18 -1.05 3.88 -0.55
CA PHE A 18 0.40 3.63 -0.54
C PHE A 18 1.06 3.95 -1.89
N LEU A 19 0.41 3.62 -3.00
CA LEU A 19 0.89 3.97 -4.34
C LEU A 19 0.94 5.49 -4.55
N GLY A 20 -0.11 6.21 -4.12
CA GLY A 20 -0.19 7.66 -4.20
C GLY A 20 0.91 8.35 -3.39
N MET A 21 1.20 7.87 -2.19
CA MET A 21 2.32 8.38 -1.38
C MET A 21 3.66 8.28 -2.12
N ILE A 22 3.96 7.14 -2.73
CA ILE A 22 5.20 6.96 -3.51
C ILE A 22 5.25 7.93 -4.68
N ILE A 23 4.18 8.02 -5.49
CA ILE A 23 4.13 8.89 -6.67
C ILE A 23 4.29 10.36 -6.29
N VAL A 24 3.72 10.81 -5.17
CA VAL A 24 3.83 12.20 -4.72
C VAL A 24 5.22 12.48 -4.14
N ALA A 25 5.75 11.59 -3.30
CA ALA A 25 7.05 11.75 -2.66
C ALA A 25 8.21 11.79 -3.67
N GLN A 26 8.13 10.98 -4.73
CA GLN A 26 9.15 10.91 -5.78
C GLN A 26 9.33 12.21 -6.59
N ARG A 27 8.37 13.14 -6.54
CA ARG A 27 8.45 14.42 -7.29
C ARG A 27 9.56 15.33 -6.79
N THR A 28 10.05 15.13 -5.57
CA THR A 28 11.11 15.93 -4.96
C THR A 28 12.08 15.04 -4.19
N VAL A 29 13.37 15.15 -4.48
CA VAL A 29 14.39 14.33 -3.81
C VAL A 29 14.73 14.95 -2.47
N SER A 30 14.32 14.29 -1.38
CA SER A 30 14.69 14.66 -0.01
C SER A 30 14.73 13.44 0.90
N LEU A 31 15.46 13.51 2.02
CA LEU A 31 15.53 12.42 2.98
C LEU A 31 14.14 12.10 3.58
N THR A 32 13.32 13.13 3.78
CA THR A 32 11.94 12.98 4.24
C THR A 32 11.11 12.22 3.22
N ASN A 33 11.18 12.59 1.94
CA ASN A 33 10.42 11.93 0.88
C ASN A 33 10.88 10.49 0.65
N LEU A 34 12.18 10.22 0.77
CA LEU A 34 12.70 8.86 0.77
C LEU A 34 12.08 8.02 1.91
N GLY A 35 11.94 8.59 3.11
CA GLY A 35 11.24 7.93 4.22
C GLY A 35 9.78 7.62 3.89
N ILE A 36 9.07 8.56 3.26
CA ILE A 36 7.67 8.38 2.82
C ILE A 36 7.56 7.27 1.77
N GLU A 37 8.50 7.20 0.81
CA GLU A 37 8.57 6.14 -0.18
C GLU A 37 8.78 4.77 0.47
N ILE A 38 9.68 4.66 1.45
CA ILE A 38 9.93 3.41 2.19
C ILE A 38 8.66 2.97 2.93
N VAL A 39 7.93 3.89 3.56
CA VAL A 39 6.65 3.59 4.21
C VAL A 39 5.61 3.12 3.19
N GLY A 40 5.51 3.79 2.04
CA GLY A 40 4.65 3.38 0.93
C GLY A 40 4.96 1.96 0.45
N LEU A 41 6.24 1.66 0.21
CA LEU A 41 6.71 0.36 -0.24
C LEU A 41 6.45 -0.73 0.80
N ALA A 42 6.74 -0.48 2.07
CA ALA A 42 6.46 -1.42 3.16
C ALA A 42 4.95 -1.75 3.27
N GLY A 43 4.09 -0.74 3.07
CA GLY A 43 2.64 -0.92 3.00
C GLY A 43 2.20 -1.80 1.83
N LEU A 44 2.73 -1.56 0.62
CA LEU A 44 2.43 -2.37 -0.57
C LEU A 44 2.89 -3.83 -0.41
N LEU A 45 4.10 -4.05 0.12
CA LEU A 45 4.62 -5.40 0.37
C LEU A 45 3.77 -6.15 1.41
N THR A 46 3.31 -5.45 2.45
CA THR A 46 2.43 -6.02 3.47
C THR A 46 1.07 -6.42 2.87
N LEU A 47 0.47 -5.57 2.03
CA LEU A 47 -0.75 -5.89 1.29
C LEU A 47 -0.58 -7.11 0.40
N LEU A 48 0.52 -7.16 -0.36
CA LEU A 48 0.85 -8.30 -1.22
C LEU A 48 1.02 -9.59 -0.41
N TYR A 49 1.69 -9.53 0.74
CA TYR A 49 1.85 -10.67 1.63
C TYR A 49 0.50 -11.19 2.15
N ILE A 50 -0.37 -10.29 2.64
CA ILE A 50 -1.70 -10.65 3.14
C ILE A 50 -2.56 -11.24 2.02
N TYR A 51 -2.52 -10.63 0.83
CA TYR A 51 -3.19 -11.15 -0.34
C TYR A 51 -2.70 -12.56 -0.67
N ASN A 52 -1.39 -12.77 -0.83
CA ASN A 52 -0.82 -14.07 -1.17
C ASN A 52 -1.13 -15.16 -0.14
N ARG A 53 -1.19 -14.82 1.15
CA ARG A 53 -1.55 -15.78 2.20
C ARG A 53 -3.02 -16.20 2.15
N LYS A 54 -3.90 -15.40 1.56
CA LYS A 54 -5.33 -15.72 1.40
C LYS A 54 -5.59 -16.69 0.24
N TYR A 55 -4.71 -16.71 -0.77
CA TYR A 55 -4.88 -17.51 -2.00
C TYR A 55 -3.93 -18.73 -2.09
N LYS A 56 -3.04 -18.93 -1.10
CA LYS A 56 -2.31 -20.18 -0.87
C LYS A 56 -3.05 -21.03 0.15
#